data_AF-A0A9D1VFB5-F1
#
_entry.id   AF-A0A9D1VFB5-F1
#
_cell.length_a   1.000
_cell.length_b   1.000
_cell.length_c   1.000
_cell.angle_alpha   90.00
_cell.angle_beta   90.00
_cell.angle_gamma   90.00
#
_symmetry.space_group_name_H-M   'P 1'
#
loop_
_entity.id
_entity.type
_entity.pdbx_description
1 polymer ?
#
loop_
_entity_poly.entity_id
_entity_poly.type
_entity_poly.pdbx_seq_one_letter_code
_entity_poly.pdbx_strand_id
1 'polypeptide(L)'
;MSEHSVYRLLPYARQLVRLAVCDVLEQEGCLDFVRDGPGGAILADVTVYGNPGRFSIAVRDSSAGTELSVSITAPRPGLSPEGQRRAENYLADRVEQLMENELRLEPLARSC
;
A
#
# COMPACT_ATOMS: atom_id res chain seq x y z
N MET A 1 14.08 10.50 -12.42
CA MET A 1 13.16 11.23 -11.53
C MET A 1 12.99 10.34 -10.32
N SER A 2 13.44 10.77 -9.14
CA SER A 2 13.34 9.94 -7.94
C SER A 2 11.87 9.86 -7.52
N GLU A 3 11.22 8.76 -7.90
CA GLU A 3 9.91 8.35 -7.38
C GLU A 3 10.07 8.18 -5.87
N HIS A 4 9.62 9.17 -5.11
CA HIS A 4 9.51 8.99 -3.67
C HIS A 4 8.38 8.01 -3.45
N SER A 5 8.71 6.86 -2.87
CA SER A 5 7.73 5.86 -2.47
C SER A 5 7.87 5.66 -0.97
N VAL A 6 6.74 5.48 -0.31
CA VAL A 6 6.70 5.04 1.08
C VAL A 6 6.91 3.54 1.10
N TYR A 7 7.73 3.05 2.03
CA TYR A 7 8.06 1.64 2.18
C TYR A 7 7.66 1.15 3.58
N ARG A 8 7.12 -0.06 3.65
CA ARG A 8 6.89 -0.83 4.89
C ARG A 8 7.39 -2.26 4.68
N LEU A 9 8.11 -2.79 5.66
CA LEU A 9 8.44 -4.21 5.73
C LEU A 9 7.46 -4.88 6.69
N LEU A 10 6.58 -5.69 6.15
CA LEU A 10 5.51 -6.34 6.89
C LEU A 10 5.87 -7.81 7.13
N PRO A 11 5.82 -8.32 8.38
CA PRO A 11 6.24 -9.69 8.73
C PRO A 11 5.17 -10.76 8.37
N TYR A 12 4.52 -10.59 7.21
CA TYR A 12 3.41 -11.43 6.76
C TYR A 12 3.68 -11.97 5.36
N ALA A 13 2.98 -13.05 4.99
CA ALA A 13 3.05 -13.61 3.64
C ALA A 13 2.50 -12.61 2.60
N ARG A 14 3.13 -12.53 1.42
CA ARG A 14 2.77 -11.57 0.36
C ARG A 14 1.32 -11.65 -0.07
N GLN A 15 0.73 -12.83 -0.10
CA GLN A 15 -0.67 -12.98 -0.47
C GLN A 15 -1.60 -12.29 0.54
N LEU A 16 -1.30 -12.36 1.84
CA LEU A 16 -2.08 -11.68 2.87
C LEU A 16 -1.96 -10.17 2.74
N VAL A 17 -0.74 -9.66 2.55
CA VAL A 17 -0.52 -8.22 2.32
C VAL A 17 -1.27 -7.74 1.07
N ARG A 18 -1.28 -8.54 -0.02
CA ARG A 18 -2.04 -8.20 -1.23
C ARG A 18 -3.55 -8.18 -1.01
N LEU A 19 -4.09 -9.05 -0.15
CA LEU A 19 -5.50 -9.03 0.21
C LEU A 19 -5.82 -7.79 1.03
N ALA A 20 -5.02 -7.50 2.06
CA ALA A 20 -5.19 -6.30 2.88
C ALA A 20 -5.12 -5.00 2.07
N VAL A 21 -4.26 -4.93 1.05
CA VAL A 21 -4.27 -3.79 0.12
C VAL A 21 -5.62 -3.67 -0.61
N CYS A 22 -6.19 -4.77 -1.08
CA CYS A 22 -7.51 -4.75 -1.73
C CYS A 22 -8.59 -4.31 -0.74
N ASP A 23 -8.61 -4.87 0.47
CA ASP A 23 -9.59 -4.54 1.50
C ASP A 23 -9.50 -3.06 1.91
N VAL A 24 -8.28 -2.52 2.06
CA VAL A 24 -8.09 -1.08 2.30
C VAL A 24 -8.63 -0.26 1.14
N LEU A 25 -8.33 -0.62 -0.11
CA LEU A 25 -8.85 0.12 -1.27
C LEU A 25 -10.38 0.12 -1.31
N GLU A 26 -11.01 -1.02 -1.02
CA GLU A 26 -12.47 -1.13 -0.92
C GLU A 26 -13.03 -0.26 0.22
N GLN A 27 -12.36 -0.22 1.37
CA GLN A 27 -12.73 0.66 2.50
C GLN A 27 -12.57 2.15 2.17
N GLU A 28 -11.61 2.52 1.32
CA GLU A 28 -11.46 3.89 0.80
C GLU A 28 -12.41 4.18 -0.39
N GLY A 29 -13.30 3.24 -0.73
CA GLY A 29 -14.32 3.39 -1.77
C GLY A 29 -13.82 3.15 -3.20
N CYS A 30 -12.62 2.58 -3.37
CA CYS A 30 -12.04 2.23 -4.66
C CYS A 30 -12.30 0.76 -5.00
N LEU A 31 -13.29 0.50 -5.86
CA LEU A 31 -13.64 -0.87 -6.30
C LEU A 31 -12.99 -1.26 -7.63
N ASP A 32 -12.57 -0.28 -8.44
CA ASP A 32 -12.07 -0.47 -9.81
C ASP A 32 -10.53 -0.39 -9.89
N PHE A 33 -9.82 -1.08 -8.99
CA PHE A 33 -8.36 -1.14 -9.04
C PHE A 33 -7.86 -2.18 -10.04
N VAL A 34 -6.75 -1.87 -10.72
CA VAL A 34 -6.16 -2.71 -11.77
C VAL A 34 -4.84 -3.29 -11.31
N ARG A 35 -4.57 -4.55 -11.65
CA ARG A 35 -3.26 -5.17 -11.43
C ARG A 35 -2.42 -5.03 -12.68
N ASP A 36 -1.21 -4.48 -12.56
CA ASP A 36 -0.26 -4.34 -13.66
C ASP A 36 0.45 -5.67 -13.95
N GLY A 37 -0.31 -6.66 -14.39
CA GLY A 37 0.16 -8.00 -14.72
C GLY A 37 0.41 -8.95 -13.53
N PRO A 38 0.92 -10.17 -13.80
CA PRO A 38 1.16 -11.18 -12.77
C PRO A 38 2.25 -10.73 -11.78
N GLY A 39 1.82 -10.43 -10.55
CA GLY A 39 2.72 -9.98 -9.49
C GLY A 39 3.14 -8.52 -9.56
N GLY A 40 2.59 -7.75 -10.52
CA GLY A 40 2.80 -6.31 -10.62
C GLY A 40 2.05 -5.50 -9.57
N ALA A 41 2.26 -4.19 -9.62
CA ALA A 41 1.64 -3.25 -8.71
C ALA A 41 0.13 -3.18 -8.89
N ILE A 42 -0.57 -2.83 -7.83
CA ILE A 42 -1.98 -2.49 -7.84
C ILE A 42 -2.07 -0.99 -8.12
N LEU A 43 -2.78 -0.63 -9.19
CA LEU A 43 -3.03 0.75 -9.59
C LEU A 43 -4.46 1.11 -9.19
N ALA A 44 -4.61 2.18 -8.43
CA ALA A 44 -5.90 2.56 -7.87
C ALA A 44 -6.06 4.08 -7.87
N ASP A 45 -7.24 4.55 -8.25
CA ASP A 45 -7.65 5.94 -8.09
C ASP A 45 -8.33 6.11 -6.72
N VAL A 46 -7.68 6.84 -5.82
CA VAL A 46 -8.10 6.98 -4.42
C VAL A 46 -8.14 8.45 -4.04
N THR A 47 -9.10 8.85 -3.22
CA THR A 47 -9.17 10.20 -2.66
C THR A 47 -8.72 10.18 -1.20
N VAL A 48 -7.54 10.72 -0.93
CA VAL A 48 -6.95 10.76 0.42
C VAL A 48 -6.95 12.19 0.94
N TYR A 49 -7.51 12.41 2.13
CA TYR A 49 -7.70 13.75 2.71
C TYR A 49 -8.39 14.76 1.76
N GLY A 50 -9.35 14.29 0.96
CA GLY A 50 -10.03 15.10 -0.05
C GLY A 50 -9.19 15.41 -1.30
N ASN A 51 -8.02 14.77 -1.48
CA ASN A 51 -7.18 14.92 -2.65
C ASN A 51 -7.25 13.66 -3.51
N PRO A 52 -7.93 13.69 -4.67
CA PRO A 52 -7.92 12.58 -5.60
C PRO A 52 -6.53 12.40 -6.20
N GLY A 53 -6.13 11.15 -6.41
CA GLY A 53 -4.93 10.82 -7.15
C GLY A 53 -4.83 9.35 -7.48
N ARG A 54 -3.99 9.03 -8.46
CA ARG A 54 -3.69 7.65 -8.81
C ARG A 54 -2.48 7.17 -8.02
N PHE A 55 -2.61 6.02 -7.38
CA PHE A 55 -1.58 5.37 -6.60
C PHE A 55 -1.09 4.11 -7.30
N SER A 56 0.19 3.81 -7.11
CA SER A 56 0.82 2.53 -7.42
C SER A 56 1.24 1.87 -6.12
N ILE A 57 0.74 0.65 -5.90
CA ILE A 57 0.96 -0.11 -4.66
C ILE A 57 1.63 -1.44 -5.03
N ALA A 58 2.94 -1.51 -4.83
CA ALA A 58 3.71 -2.71 -5.11
C ALA A 58 3.87 -3.57 -3.85
N VAL A 59 3.67 -4.88 -4.02
CA VAL A 59 3.83 -5.87 -2.94
C VAL A 59 4.80 -6.95 -3.40
N ARG A 60 5.97 -7.03 -2.76
CA ARG A 60 7.08 -7.90 -3.15
C ARG A 60 7.53 -8.79 -2.00
N ASP A 61 7.94 -10.02 -2.31
CA ASP A 61 8.53 -10.92 -1.32
C ASP A 61 9.95 -10.45 -0.97
N SER A 62 10.32 -10.61 0.31
CA SER A 62 11.64 -10.30 0.87
C SER A 62 12.09 -11.42 1.82
N SER A 63 13.39 -11.51 2.09
CA SER A 63 13.93 -12.49 3.04
C SER A 63 13.42 -12.30 4.47
N ALA A 64 12.93 -11.10 4.80
CA ALA A 64 12.45 -10.75 6.14
C ALA A 64 10.92 -10.61 6.22
N GLY A 65 10.17 -10.91 5.16
CA GLY A 65 8.73 -10.77 5.09
C GLY A 65 8.27 -10.25 3.72
N THR A 66 7.35 -9.30 3.73
CA THR A 66 6.81 -8.68 2.51
C THR A 66 7.07 -7.19 2.50
N GLU A 67 7.58 -6.70 1.37
CA GLU A 67 7.76 -5.28 1.10
C GLU A 67 6.49 -4.69 0.51
N LEU A 68 5.93 -3.70 1.19
CA LEU A 68 4.86 -2.85 0.69
C LEU A 68 5.47 -1.51 0.28
N SER A 69 5.27 -1.13 -0.98
CA SER A 69 5.65 0.19 -1.49
C SER A 69 4.42 0.90 -2.04
N VAL A 70 4.23 2.17 -1.63
CA VAL A 70 3.13 3.03 -2.06
C VAL A 70 3.71 4.30 -2.67
N SER A 71 3.29 4.65 -3.88
CA SER A 71 3.63 5.93 -4.51
C SER A 71 2.42 6.53 -5.20
N ILE A 72 2.33 7.86 -5.22
CA ILE A 72 1.34 8.58 -6.02
C ILE A 72 1.91 8.85 -7.42
N THR A 73 1.27 8.31 -8.46
CA THR A 73 1.73 8.41 -9.85
C THR A 73 1.05 9.56 -10.60
N ALA A 74 -0.17 9.91 -10.20
CA ALA A 74 -0.89 11.08 -10.73
C ALA A 74 -1.53 11.87 -9.57
N PRO A 75 -0.78 12.77 -8.90
CA PRO A 75 -1.33 13.61 -7.84
C PRO A 75 -2.26 14.70 -8.41
N ARG A 76 -3.25 15.14 -7.61
CA ARG A 76 -4.03 16.34 -7.91
C ARG A 76 -3.10 17.54 -8.22
N PRO A 77 -3.37 18.33 -9.28
CA PRO A 77 -2.64 19.56 -9.54
C PRO A 77 -2.61 20.49 -8.31
N GLY A 78 -1.41 20.94 -7.94
CA GLY A 78 -1.20 21.80 -6.77
C GLY A 78 -1.01 21.07 -5.44
N LEU A 79 -1.07 19.73 -5.41
CA LEU A 79 -0.73 18.97 -4.20
C LEU A 79 0.78 19.03 -3.95
N SER A 80 1.17 19.58 -2.80
CA SER A 80 2.58 19.71 -2.44
C SER A 80 3.27 18.36 -2.26
N PRO A 81 4.61 18.29 -2.38
CA PRO A 81 5.35 17.05 -2.12
C PRO A 81 5.11 16.46 -0.72
N GLU A 82 4.91 17.32 0.29
CA GLU A 82 4.53 16.86 1.62
C GLU A 82 3.10 16.30 1.67
N GLY A 83 2.16 16.90 0.93
CA GLY A 83 0.81 16.37 0.79
C GLY A 83 0.79 15.00 0.12
N GLN A 84 1.61 14.82 -0.93
CA GLN A 84 1.81 13.52 -1.59
C GLN A 84 2.35 12.48 -0.59
N ARG A 85 3.42 12.81 0.14
CA ARG A 85 3.98 11.91 1.18
C ARG A 85 2.98 11.57 2.27
N ARG A 86 2.14 12.51 2.71
CA ARG A 86 1.09 12.22 3.71
C ARG A 86 0.04 11.26 3.15
N ALA A 87 -0.33 11.39 1.88
CA ALA A 87 -1.30 10.50 1.25
C ALA A 87 -0.74 9.08 1.07
N GLU A 88 0.53 8.96 0.65
CA GLU A 88 1.23 7.67 0.54
C GLU A 88 1.37 6.97 1.90
N ASN A 89 1.79 7.72 2.94
CA ASN A 89 1.88 7.17 4.29
C ASN A 89 0.52 6.75 4.82
N TYR A 90 -0.54 7.54 4.59
CA TYR A 90 -1.89 7.16 5.01
C TYR A 90 -2.30 5.78 4.48
N LEU A 91 -2.12 5.52 3.18
CA LEU A 91 -2.47 4.21 2.61
C LEU A 91 -1.57 3.09 3.17
N ALA A 92 -0.27 3.32 3.28
CA ALA A 92 0.65 2.34 3.84
C ALA A 92 0.31 1.99 5.31
N ASP A 93 0.02 3.00 6.12
CA ASP A 93 -0.34 2.86 7.54
C ASP A 93 -1.69 2.16 7.69
N ARG A 94 -2.67 2.44 6.82
CA ARG A 94 -3.97 1.74 6.83
C ARG A 94 -3.82 0.26 6.57
N VAL A 95 -2.95 -0.14 5.64
CA VAL A 95 -2.65 -1.55 5.36
C VAL A 95 -1.95 -2.19 6.55
N GLU A 96 -0.94 -1.53 7.13
CA GLU A 96 -0.24 -2.03 8.32
C GLU A 96 -1.20 -2.22 9.51
N GLN A 97 -2.04 -1.22 9.79
CA GLN A 97 -3.06 -1.27 10.84
C GLN A 97 -4.09 -2.37 10.61
N LEU A 98 -4.55 -2.56 9.37
CA LEU A 98 -5.49 -3.63 9.04
C LEU A 98 -4.86 -4.99 9.34
N MET A 99 -3.62 -5.18 8.90
CA MET A 99 -2.87 -6.41 9.14
C MET A 99 -2.65 -6.65 10.63
N GLU A 100 -2.30 -5.64 11.42
CA GLU A 100 -2.14 -5.77 12.89
C GLU A 100 -3.46 -6.15 13.59
N ASN A 101 -4.56 -5.51 13.20
CA ASN A 101 -5.85 -5.64 13.88
C ASN A 101 -6.60 -6.92 13.51
N GLU A 102 -6.65 -7.27 12.23
CA GLU A 102 -7.44 -8.42 11.75
C GLU A 102 -6.70 -9.74 11.92
N LEU A 103 -5.38 -9.73 11.78
CA LEU A 103 -4.62 -10.96 11.93
C LEU A 103 -4.45 -11.29 13.42
N ARG A 104 -4.16 -10.36 14.33
CA ARG A 104 -3.70 -10.70 15.70
C ARG A 104 -2.66 -11.85 15.71
N LEU A 105 -1.99 -12.07 14.56
CA LEU A 105 -1.28 -13.31 14.27
C LEU A 105 0.12 -13.13 14.80
N GLU A 106 0.61 -14.13 15.51
CA GLU A 106 2.02 -14.23 15.89
C GLU A 106 2.88 -13.95 14.64
N PRO A 107 3.91 -13.08 14.74
CA PRO A 107 4.83 -12.85 13.64
C PRO A 107 5.33 -14.20 13.12
N LEU A 108 5.57 -14.32 11.81
CA LEU A 108 6.24 -15.51 11.26
C LEU A 108 7.46 -15.82 12.14
N ALA A 109 7.36 -16.91 12.92
CA ALA A 109 8.34 -17.22 13.95
C ALA A 109 9.72 -17.25 13.28
N ARG A 110 10.66 -16.49 13.84
CA ARG A 110 12.06 -16.57 13.42
C ARG A 110 12.53 -17.99 13.70
N SER A 111 12.58 -18.83 12.68
CA SER A 111 13.29 -20.09 12.74
C SER A 111 14.74 -19.77 13.11
N CYS A 112 15.14 -20.12 14.33
CA CYS A 112 16.50 -20.00 14.83
C CYS A 112 17.50 -20.81 14.01
#